data_AF-A0A086PE05-F1
#
_entry.id   AF-A0A086PE05-F1
#
_cell.length_a   1.000
_cell.length_b   1.000
_cell.length_c   1.000
_cell.angle_alpha   90.00
_cell.angle_beta   90.00
_cell.angle_gamma   90.00
#
_symmetry.space_group_name_H-M   'P 1'
#
loop_
_entity.id
_entity.type
_entity.pdbx_description
1 polymer ?
#
loop_
_entity_poly.entity_id
_entity_poly.type
_entity_poly.pdbx_seq_one_letter_code
_entity_poly.pdbx_strand_id
1 'polypeptide(L)'
;MTAALRTFVMSCAGQFIFLLAGLPALLRTGQVDLLAWVWPALILVMVAAVVRMRRSTFHAVWIGAGSLGTVILFSWLATGRLPGHVEIAWLSLIGILAVGAGLSLPRRRRMGLLLIGMAGLACWLSAEPPIKPTKERPVLAVISALPLFWRDGDGGIQSQSDAPIIKILRQRFDVRPIDSPLSPGMQGAKAVLLAQPRGLSDAELSSLDDWVRRGGNMVLLADPLLRWPSSLPLGDRRRAPAVTMLAPLLARWGVALLPPSSTGEERQMLADGRLLTTMAASSFAVRDPSNCRVEQNALIAHCSLGRGQAVLVADADLIDDRLWLVDEAAPLNMREWSADTPGFLVEQLGGGPVDSRSWLKSVATLTLALRWSIIAAIIWAIMGSVVSLGCLRGFVDRSFGRRPAFAQLDRE
;
A
#
# COMPACT_ATOMS: atom_id res chain seq x y z
N MET A 1 39.84 13.23 20.29
CA MET A 1 38.46 13.42 19.79
C MET A 1 38.22 13.01 18.32
N THR A 2 39.23 12.62 17.53
CA THR A 2 39.06 12.42 16.07
C THR A 2 38.51 11.05 15.64
N ALA A 3 38.80 9.97 16.36
CA ALA A 3 38.40 8.62 15.96
C ALA A 3 36.92 8.31 16.27
N ALA A 4 36.42 8.62 17.47
CA ALA A 4 35.03 8.37 17.85
C ALA A 4 34.05 9.18 17.01
N LEU A 5 34.34 10.47 16.79
CA LEU A 5 33.53 11.36 15.95
C LEU A 5 33.42 10.85 14.51
N ARG A 6 34.54 10.41 13.90
CA ARG A 6 34.53 9.83 12.56
C ARG A 6 33.70 8.55 12.47
N THR A 7 33.70 7.71 13.52
CA THR A 7 32.87 6.50 13.57
C THR A 7 31.39 6.86 13.64
N PHE A 8 31.04 7.79 14.53
CA PHE A 8 29.69 8.31 14.67
C PHE A 8 29.15 8.87 13.34
N VAL A 9 29.93 9.74 12.66
CA VAL A 9 29.54 10.32 11.37
C VAL A 9 29.32 9.24 10.30
N MET A 10 30.20 8.23 10.21
CA MET A 10 30.04 7.12 9.27
C MET A 10 28.78 6.29 9.56
N SER A 11 28.48 6.04 10.84
CA SER A 11 27.28 5.30 11.25
C SER A 11 26.00 6.05 10.90
N CYS A 12 25.91 7.34 11.23
CA CYS A 12 24.75 8.17 10.89
C CYS A 12 24.57 8.26 9.37
N ALA A 13 25.63 8.52 8.61
CA ALA A 13 25.55 8.63 7.16
C ALA A 13 25.03 7.35 6.50
N GLY A 14 25.52 6.17 6.91
CA GLY A 14 25.07 4.89 6.37
C GLY A 14 23.59 4.61 6.65
N GLN A 15 23.12 4.94 7.86
CA GLN A 15 21.72 4.75 8.26
C GLN A 15 20.79 5.73 7.54
N PHE A 16 21.18 6.99 7.40
CA PHE A 16 20.38 8.01 6.72
C PHE A 16 20.28 7.76 5.22
N ILE A 17 21.39 7.42 4.56
CA ILE A 17 21.38 7.07 3.14
C ILE A 17 20.42 5.90 2.90
N PHE A 18 20.48 4.87 3.75
CA PHE A 18 19.60 3.71 3.62
C PHE A 18 18.13 4.06 3.86
N LEU A 19 17.81 4.84 4.90
CA LEU A 19 16.45 5.31 5.16
C LEU A 19 15.90 6.10 3.97
N LEU A 20 16.66 7.08 3.47
CA LEU A 20 16.25 7.96 2.38
C LEU A 20 16.10 7.22 1.04
N ALA A 21 16.88 6.16 0.80
CA ALA A 21 16.90 5.45 -0.47
C ALA A 21 15.58 4.72 -0.82
N GLY A 22 14.75 4.36 0.18
CA GLY A 22 13.43 3.76 -0.06
C GLY A 22 12.27 4.75 -0.07
N LEU A 23 12.49 6.02 0.34
CA LEU A 23 11.44 7.04 0.37
C LEU A 23 10.83 7.37 -1.00
N PRO A 24 11.55 7.36 -2.15
CA PRO A 24 10.94 7.68 -3.43
C PRO A 24 9.75 6.79 -3.79
N ALA A 25 9.81 5.49 -3.46
CA ALA A 25 8.68 4.57 -3.67
C ALA A 25 7.46 4.97 -2.82
N LEU A 26 7.70 5.25 -1.53
CA LEU A 26 6.66 5.74 -0.61
C LEU A 26 6.06 7.06 -1.06
N LEU A 27 6.86 8.01 -1.56
CA LEU A 27 6.36 9.30 -2.03
C LEU A 27 5.58 9.20 -3.34
N ARG A 28 5.87 8.17 -4.16
CA ARG A 28 5.18 7.93 -5.41
C ARG A 28 3.79 7.34 -5.20
N THR A 29 3.63 6.38 -4.27
CA THR A 29 2.36 5.65 -4.09
C THR A 29 1.64 5.99 -2.79
N GLY A 30 2.33 6.57 -1.81
CA GLY A 30 1.82 6.75 -0.45
C GLY A 30 1.83 5.46 0.38
N GLN A 31 2.29 4.34 -0.18
CA GLN A 31 2.38 3.04 0.48
C GLN A 31 3.68 2.95 1.30
N VAL A 32 3.57 2.40 2.51
CA VAL A 32 4.72 2.09 3.37
C VAL A 32 4.98 0.58 3.26
N ASP A 33 5.77 0.19 2.26
CA ASP A 33 6.18 -1.20 2.01
C ASP A 33 7.67 -1.38 2.31
N LEU A 34 8.01 -2.23 3.28
CA LEU A 34 9.40 -2.55 3.61
C LEU A 34 10.20 -3.10 2.42
N LEU A 35 9.52 -3.76 1.47
CA LEU A 35 10.16 -4.32 0.29
C LEU A 35 10.66 -3.23 -0.67
N ALA A 36 10.22 -1.97 -0.52
CA ALA A 36 10.82 -0.84 -1.22
C ALA A 36 12.28 -0.59 -0.81
N TRP A 37 12.72 -1.06 0.37
CA TRP A 37 14.10 -0.94 0.85
C TRP A 37 14.99 -2.14 0.49
N VAL A 38 14.45 -3.19 -0.15
CA VAL A 38 15.21 -4.40 -0.49
C VAL A 38 16.32 -4.13 -1.51
N TRP A 39 16.02 -3.44 -2.61
CA TRP A 39 17.06 -3.04 -3.57
C TRP A 39 18.05 -2.02 -2.99
N PRO A 40 17.58 -0.94 -2.30
CA PRO A 40 18.46 -0.06 -1.55
C PRO A 40 19.39 -0.75 -0.54
N ALA A 41 19.03 -1.91 0.00
CA ALA A 41 19.86 -2.63 0.97
C ALA A 41 21.21 -3.06 0.40
N LEU A 42 21.35 -3.17 -0.94
CA LEU A 42 22.62 -3.45 -1.60
C LEU A 42 23.66 -2.33 -1.37
N ILE A 43 23.25 -1.10 -1.03
CA ILE A 43 24.16 -0.01 -0.62
C ILE A 43 24.97 -0.43 0.62
N LEU A 44 24.40 -1.28 1.50
CA LEU A 44 25.10 -1.78 2.68
C LEU A 44 26.34 -2.60 2.33
N VAL A 45 26.44 -3.19 1.12
CA VAL A 45 27.66 -3.85 0.64
C VAL A 45 28.82 -2.86 0.63
N MET A 46 28.62 -1.69 0.02
CA MET A 46 29.65 -0.66 -0.08
C MET A 46 29.97 -0.06 1.28
N VAL A 47 28.94 0.25 2.07
CA VAL A 47 29.11 0.79 3.43
C VAL A 47 29.92 -0.19 4.30
N ALA A 48 29.56 -1.48 4.31
CA ALA A 48 30.25 -2.50 5.08
C ALA A 48 31.70 -2.70 4.59
N ALA A 49 31.96 -2.68 3.28
CA ALA A 49 33.31 -2.78 2.74
C ALA A 49 34.20 -1.60 3.17
N VAL A 50 33.70 -0.36 3.04
CA VAL A 50 34.43 0.85 3.44
C VAL A 50 34.69 0.87 4.94
N VAL A 51 33.67 0.57 5.75
CA VAL A 51 33.79 0.52 7.21
C VAL A 51 34.75 -0.60 7.63
N ARG A 52 34.73 -1.76 6.97
CA ARG A 52 35.64 -2.86 7.24
C ARG A 52 37.10 -2.51 6.96
N MET A 53 37.37 -1.74 5.91
CA MET A 53 38.72 -1.27 5.56
C MET A 53 39.22 -0.18 6.50
N ARG A 54 38.34 0.72 6.95
CA ARG A 54 38.71 1.87 7.79
C ARG A 54 38.60 1.62 9.29
N ARG A 55 37.83 0.62 9.72
CA ARG A 55 37.49 0.32 11.12
C ARG A 55 37.55 -1.18 11.39
N SER A 56 36.46 -1.79 11.83
CA SER A 56 36.39 -3.20 12.23
C SER A 56 35.11 -3.86 11.73
N THR A 57 35.09 -5.21 11.77
CA THR A 57 33.91 -6.03 11.45
C THR A 57 32.70 -5.68 12.33
N PHE A 58 32.94 -5.44 13.63
CA PHE A 58 31.90 -5.04 14.58
C PHE A 58 31.14 -3.80 14.11
N HIS A 59 31.83 -2.75 13.66
CA HIS A 59 31.18 -1.52 13.20
C HIS A 59 30.35 -1.72 11.94
N ALA A 60 30.79 -2.58 11.02
CA ALA A 60 30.02 -2.88 9.82
C ALA A 60 28.70 -3.59 10.16
N VAL A 61 28.74 -4.57 11.07
CA VAL A 61 27.54 -5.26 11.57
C VAL A 61 26.64 -4.31 12.34
N TRP A 62 27.21 -3.47 13.21
CA TRP A 62 26.47 -2.49 14.02
C TRP A 62 25.71 -1.47 13.15
N ILE A 63 26.35 -0.97 12.09
CA ILE A 63 25.72 -0.05 11.14
C ILE A 63 24.59 -0.77 10.39
N GLY A 64 24.84 -1.99 9.88
CA GLY A 64 23.82 -2.77 9.20
C GLY A 64 22.58 -3.03 10.06
N ALA A 65 22.77 -3.46 11.31
CA ALA A 65 21.68 -3.67 12.26
C ALA A 65 20.90 -2.38 12.54
N GLY A 66 21.60 -1.26 12.77
CA GLY A 66 20.97 0.03 12.98
C GLY A 66 20.21 0.54 11.76
N SER A 67 20.73 0.32 10.55
CA SER A 67 20.07 0.67 9.29
C SER A 67 18.74 -0.08 9.12
N LEU A 68 18.74 -1.40 9.35
CA LEU A 68 17.53 -2.22 9.31
C LEU A 68 16.52 -1.79 10.38
N GLY A 69 16.98 -1.63 11.63
CA GLY A 69 16.13 -1.20 12.74
C GLY A 69 15.50 0.17 12.53
N THR A 70 16.22 1.12 11.91
CA THR A 70 15.72 2.46 11.61
C THR A 70 14.57 2.43 10.61
N VAL A 71 14.67 1.60 9.56
CA VAL A 71 13.60 1.46 8.56
C VAL A 71 12.39 0.76 9.16
N ILE A 72 12.58 -0.31 9.95
CA ILE A 72 11.47 -1.00 10.63
C ILE A 72 10.75 -0.04 11.59
N LEU A 73 11.50 0.74 12.37
CA LEU A 73 10.95 1.77 13.26
C LEU A 73 10.19 2.84 12.48
N PHE A 74 10.76 3.31 11.36
CA PHE A 74 10.09 4.26 10.48
C PHE A 74 8.75 3.73 9.97
N SER A 75 8.73 2.50 9.44
CA SER A 75 7.51 1.88 8.91
C SER A 75 6.44 1.71 10.00
N TRP A 76 6.84 1.33 11.21
CA TRP A 76 5.93 1.22 12.36
C TRP A 76 5.34 2.57 12.75
N LEU A 77 6.17 3.61 12.86
CA LEU A 77 5.71 4.97 13.22
C LEU A 77 4.86 5.63 12.12
N ALA A 78 5.19 5.38 10.85
CA ALA A 78 4.49 5.98 9.71
C ALA A 78 3.05 5.44 9.55
N THR A 79 2.83 4.18 9.92
CA THR A 79 1.55 3.47 9.70
C THR A 79 0.77 3.26 11.00
N GLY A 80 1.46 3.22 12.14
CA GLY A 80 0.93 2.77 13.43
C GLY A 80 0.72 1.25 13.51
N ARG A 81 1.24 0.48 12.55
CA ARG A 81 1.13 -0.99 12.48
C ARG A 81 2.51 -1.60 12.36
N LEU A 82 2.75 -2.70 13.07
CA LEU A 82 4.00 -3.43 12.90
C LEU A 82 4.06 -4.04 11.50
N PRO A 83 5.19 -3.93 10.79
CA PRO A 83 5.30 -4.51 9.46
C PRO A 83 5.17 -6.04 9.47
N GLY A 84 4.86 -6.62 8.31
CA GLY A 84 4.69 -8.06 8.17
C GLY A 84 5.97 -8.83 8.50
N HIS A 85 5.85 -9.97 9.20
CA HIS A 85 7.00 -10.79 9.57
C HIS A 85 7.79 -11.30 8.35
N VAL A 86 7.11 -11.58 7.23
CA VAL A 86 7.73 -11.98 5.96
C VAL A 86 8.58 -10.86 5.36
N GLU A 87 8.08 -9.62 5.37
CA GLU A 87 8.81 -8.45 4.89
C GLU A 87 10.06 -8.18 5.72
N ILE A 88 9.93 -8.27 7.05
CA ILE A 88 11.05 -8.14 7.99
C ILE A 88 12.09 -9.24 7.72
N ALA A 89 11.66 -10.47 7.48
CA ALA A 89 12.55 -11.60 7.19
C ALA A 89 13.34 -11.39 5.89
N TRP A 90 12.68 -10.95 4.81
CA TRP A 90 13.35 -10.66 3.54
C TRP A 90 14.36 -9.52 3.68
N LEU A 91 13.94 -8.39 4.27
CA LEU A 91 14.84 -7.25 4.46
C LEU A 91 16.04 -7.61 5.33
N SER A 92 15.82 -8.39 6.39
CA SER A 92 16.90 -8.87 7.28
C SER A 92 17.85 -9.82 6.56
N LEU A 93 17.33 -10.79 5.81
CA LEU A 93 18.15 -11.74 5.04
C LEU A 93 19.05 -10.98 4.04
N ILE A 94 18.47 -10.06 3.28
CA ILE A 94 19.19 -9.27 2.28
C ILE A 94 20.22 -8.35 2.95
N GLY A 95 19.86 -7.72 4.07
CA GLY A 95 20.79 -6.92 4.87
C GLY A 95 21.99 -7.74 5.39
N ILE A 96 21.75 -8.97 5.88
CA ILE A 96 22.80 -9.88 6.33
C ILE A 96 23.72 -10.29 5.17
N LEU A 97 23.14 -10.65 4.02
CA LEU A 97 23.89 -11.01 2.81
C LEU A 97 24.74 -9.82 2.31
N ALA A 98 24.16 -8.62 2.29
CA ALA A 98 24.84 -7.39 1.86
C ALA A 98 26.02 -7.03 2.78
N VAL A 99 25.81 -7.06 4.10
CA VAL A 99 26.88 -6.81 5.07
C VAL A 99 27.96 -7.90 4.98
N GLY A 100 27.57 -9.17 4.90
CA GLY A 100 28.49 -10.31 4.72
C GLY A 100 29.34 -10.20 3.46
N ALA A 101 28.73 -9.76 2.35
CA ALA A 101 29.42 -9.49 1.10
C ALA A 101 30.48 -8.40 1.27
N GLY A 102 30.10 -7.25 1.84
CA GLY A 102 31.01 -6.13 2.08
C GLY A 102 32.17 -6.50 3.02
N LEU A 103 31.92 -7.32 4.03
CA LEU A 103 32.95 -7.86 4.93
C LEU A 103 33.94 -8.80 4.21
N SER A 104 33.46 -9.56 3.21
CA SER A 104 34.24 -10.57 2.50
C SER A 104 35.02 -10.02 1.31
N LEU A 105 34.53 -8.96 0.65
CA LEU A 105 35.14 -8.37 -0.55
C LEU A 105 36.64 -8.08 -0.42
N PRO A 106 37.13 -7.45 0.67
CA PRO A 106 38.55 -7.08 0.80
C PRO A 106 39.50 -8.28 0.92
N ARG A 107 39.03 -9.42 1.44
CA ARG A 107 39.88 -10.58 1.78
C ARG A 107 39.62 -11.82 0.92
N ARG A 108 38.38 -12.03 0.50
CA ARG A 108 37.90 -13.21 -0.26
C ARG A 108 36.93 -12.77 -1.34
N ARG A 109 37.45 -12.18 -2.43
CA ARG A 109 36.63 -11.60 -3.52
C ARG A 109 35.58 -12.55 -4.08
N ARG A 110 35.92 -13.83 -4.31
CA ARG A 110 34.96 -14.84 -4.82
C ARG A 110 33.74 -15.03 -3.90
N MET A 111 33.99 -15.13 -2.58
CA MET A 111 32.92 -15.25 -1.58
C MET A 111 32.05 -13.97 -1.54
N GLY A 112 32.69 -12.81 -1.61
CA GLY A 112 31.99 -11.53 -1.67
C GLY A 112 31.06 -11.41 -2.88
N LEU A 113 31.54 -11.76 -4.07
CA LEU A 113 30.74 -11.77 -5.29
C LEU A 113 29.58 -12.77 -5.23
N LEU A 114 29.82 -13.96 -4.66
CA LEU A 114 28.76 -14.95 -4.45
C LEU A 114 27.65 -14.43 -3.53
N LEU A 115 28.02 -13.75 -2.42
CA LEU A 115 27.06 -13.15 -1.50
C LEU A 115 26.26 -12.00 -2.15
N ILE A 116 26.89 -11.19 -3.01
CA ILE A 116 26.17 -10.18 -3.81
C ILE A 116 25.18 -10.86 -4.76
N GLY A 117 25.60 -11.93 -5.44
CA GLY A 117 24.71 -12.72 -6.32
C GLY A 117 23.51 -13.29 -5.57
N MET A 118 23.73 -13.85 -4.37
CA MET A 118 22.64 -14.35 -3.51
C MET A 118 21.73 -13.22 -3.01
N ALA A 119 22.29 -12.06 -2.65
CA ALA A 119 21.48 -10.89 -2.27
C ALA A 119 20.61 -10.41 -3.44
N GLY A 120 21.16 -10.32 -4.64
CA GLY A 120 20.41 -9.96 -5.85
C GLY A 120 19.31 -10.98 -6.19
N LEU A 121 19.60 -12.28 -6.05
CA LEU A 121 18.59 -13.33 -6.21
C LEU A 121 17.48 -13.21 -5.14
N ALA A 122 17.84 -12.94 -3.88
CA ALA A 122 16.87 -12.72 -2.82
C ALA A 122 16.00 -11.48 -3.08
N CYS A 123 16.59 -10.38 -3.58
CA CYS A 123 15.82 -9.21 -4.02
C CYS A 123 14.78 -9.59 -5.08
N TRP A 124 15.20 -10.36 -6.08
CA TRP A 124 14.32 -10.82 -7.15
C TRP A 124 13.22 -11.77 -6.64
N LEU A 125 13.55 -12.72 -5.76
CA LEU A 125 12.58 -13.66 -5.16
C LEU A 125 11.60 -12.99 -4.20
N SER A 126 11.98 -11.86 -3.59
CA SER A 126 11.09 -11.04 -2.74
C SER A 126 10.12 -10.16 -3.54
N ALA A 127 10.20 -10.17 -4.87
CA ALA A 127 9.24 -9.47 -5.72
C ALA A 127 7.84 -10.06 -5.52
N GLU A 128 6.88 -9.19 -5.24
CA GLU A 128 5.51 -9.62 -5.01
C GLU A 128 4.86 -9.99 -6.35
N PRO A 129 4.24 -11.18 -6.45
CA PRO A 129 3.58 -11.57 -7.68
C PRO A 129 2.33 -10.72 -7.92
N PRO A 130 1.96 -10.48 -9.20
CA PRO A 130 0.70 -9.81 -9.51
C PRO A 130 -0.50 -10.62 -9.00
N ILE A 131 -1.64 -9.94 -8.81
CA ILE A 131 -2.90 -10.58 -8.42
C ILE A 131 -3.21 -11.71 -9.39
N LYS A 132 -3.39 -12.91 -8.83
CA LYS A 132 -3.71 -14.11 -9.60
C LYS A 132 -5.22 -14.34 -9.64
N PRO A 133 -5.73 -14.94 -10.72
CA PRO A 133 -7.13 -15.30 -10.81
C PRO A 133 -7.48 -16.40 -9.79
N THR A 134 -8.68 -16.31 -9.20
CA THR A 134 -9.27 -17.39 -8.41
C THR A 134 -9.82 -18.46 -9.34
N LYS A 135 -9.85 -19.71 -8.85
CA LYS A 135 -10.45 -20.84 -9.60
C LYS A 135 -11.96 -20.65 -9.75
N GLU A 136 -12.62 -20.32 -8.64
CA GLU A 136 -14.04 -20.01 -8.62
C GLU A 136 -14.22 -18.51 -8.83
N ARG A 137 -14.98 -18.16 -9.85
CA ARG A 137 -15.28 -16.78 -10.25
C ARG A 137 -16.79 -16.63 -10.38
N PRO A 138 -17.48 -16.20 -9.31
CA PRO A 138 -18.92 -16.00 -9.37
C PRO A 138 -19.26 -14.90 -10.38
N VAL A 139 -20.48 -14.98 -10.93
CA VAL A 139 -20.95 -14.00 -11.92
C VAL A 139 -21.17 -12.66 -11.23
N LEU A 140 -20.47 -11.63 -11.75
CA LEU A 140 -20.63 -10.23 -11.38
C LEU A 140 -21.29 -9.50 -12.55
N ALA A 141 -22.52 -9.04 -12.34
CA ALA A 141 -23.19 -8.18 -13.29
C ALA A 141 -22.76 -6.72 -13.06
N VAL A 142 -22.37 -6.01 -14.12
CA VAL A 142 -21.95 -4.60 -14.03
C VAL A 142 -22.89 -3.76 -14.88
N ILE A 143 -23.59 -2.82 -14.22
CA ILE A 143 -24.45 -1.83 -14.87
C ILE A 143 -23.80 -0.47 -14.65
N SER A 144 -23.37 0.19 -15.73
CA SER A 144 -22.63 1.44 -15.64
C SER A 144 -22.76 2.29 -16.90
N ALA A 145 -22.77 3.61 -16.74
CA ALA A 145 -22.58 4.55 -17.85
C ALA A 145 -21.13 5.00 -18.02
N LEU A 146 -20.26 4.65 -17.06
CA LEU A 146 -18.83 4.97 -17.09
C LEU A 146 -18.15 4.11 -18.17
N PRO A 147 -17.06 4.61 -18.80
CA PRO A 147 -16.33 3.89 -19.84
C PRO A 147 -15.45 2.77 -19.24
N LEU A 148 -16.09 1.74 -18.67
CA LEU A 148 -15.41 0.64 -17.98
C LEU A 148 -15.01 -0.51 -18.91
N PHE A 149 -15.70 -0.66 -20.03
CA PHE A 149 -15.51 -1.76 -20.99
C PHE A 149 -15.15 -1.27 -22.41
N TRP A 150 -15.13 0.04 -22.62
CA TRP A 150 -14.85 0.67 -23.89
C TRP A 150 -14.03 1.95 -23.69
N ARG A 151 -13.21 2.28 -24.68
CA ARG A 151 -12.51 3.57 -24.74
C ARG A 151 -13.52 4.69 -25.01
N ASP A 152 -13.45 5.76 -24.23
CA ASP A 152 -14.37 6.90 -24.37
C ASP A 152 -14.19 7.59 -25.74
N GLY A 153 -15.30 7.92 -26.40
CA GLY A 153 -15.31 8.55 -27.73
C GLY A 153 -15.19 7.61 -28.93
N ASP A 154 -14.63 6.41 -28.76
CA ASP A 154 -14.38 5.45 -29.84
C ASP A 154 -15.58 4.48 -30.04
N GLY A 155 -16.01 4.28 -31.28
CA GLY A 155 -17.10 3.37 -31.63
C GLY A 155 -16.63 2.01 -32.16
N GLY A 156 -17.48 0.99 -32.02
CA GLY A 156 -17.28 -0.34 -32.60
C GLY A 156 -16.47 -1.32 -31.73
N ILE A 157 -16.33 -2.56 -32.20
CA ILE A 157 -15.68 -3.65 -31.43
C ILE A 157 -14.21 -3.32 -31.09
N GLN A 158 -13.55 -2.53 -31.93
CA GLN A 158 -12.15 -2.13 -31.72
C GLN A 158 -11.94 -1.19 -30.53
N SER A 159 -12.99 -0.55 -30.02
CA SER A 159 -12.90 0.29 -28.83
C SER A 159 -13.04 -0.47 -27.52
N GLN A 160 -13.34 -1.78 -27.57
CA GLN A 160 -13.49 -2.60 -26.36
C GLN A 160 -12.16 -2.68 -25.60
N SER A 161 -12.15 -2.13 -24.40
CA SER A 161 -10.99 -2.11 -23.53
C SER A 161 -11.45 -2.05 -22.09
N ASP A 162 -11.05 -3.04 -21.31
CA ASP A 162 -11.35 -3.06 -19.88
C ASP A 162 -10.54 -1.98 -19.16
N ALA A 163 -11.23 -1.12 -18.41
CA ALA A 163 -10.60 -0.22 -17.46
C ALA A 163 -9.78 -1.02 -16.42
N PRO A 164 -8.73 -0.42 -15.82
CA PRO A 164 -7.90 -1.07 -14.80
C PRO A 164 -8.69 -1.79 -13.69
N ILE A 165 -9.78 -1.17 -13.21
CA ILE A 165 -10.63 -1.78 -12.17
C ILE A 165 -11.31 -3.06 -12.65
N ILE A 166 -11.77 -3.11 -13.91
CA ILE A 166 -12.40 -4.30 -14.50
C ILE A 166 -11.37 -5.44 -14.66
N LYS A 167 -10.13 -5.13 -15.06
CA LYS A 167 -9.05 -6.13 -15.15
C LYS A 167 -8.79 -6.82 -13.82
N ILE A 168 -8.89 -6.09 -12.70
CA ILE A 168 -8.76 -6.63 -11.34
C ILE A 168 -10.00 -7.46 -10.98
N LEU A 169 -11.21 -6.94 -11.21
CA LEU A 169 -12.45 -7.67 -10.93
C LEU A 169 -12.53 -9.01 -11.69
N ARG A 170 -12.04 -9.08 -12.94
CA ARG A 170 -11.97 -10.34 -13.72
C ARG A 170 -11.05 -11.41 -13.12
N GLN A 171 -10.14 -11.03 -12.22
CA GLN A 171 -9.35 -12.01 -11.46
C GLN A 171 -10.21 -12.74 -10.42
N ARG A 172 -11.32 -12.14 -9.98
CA ARG A 172 -12.15 -12.66 -8.89
C ARG A 172 -13.55 -13.04 -9.33
N PHE A 173 -14.03 -12.51 -10.44
CA PHE A 173 -15.40 -12.67 -10.92
C PHE A 173 -15.46 -12.99 -12.42
N ASP A 174 -16.55 -13.64 -12.84
CA ASP A 174 -16.99 -13.65 -14.23
C ASP A 174 -17.77 -12.35 -14.48
N VAL A 175 -17.04 -11.32 -14.91
CA VAL A 175 -17.58 -9.95 -15.07
C VAL A 175 -18.38 -9.85 -16.36
N ARG A 176 -19.68 -9.56 -16.24
CA ARG A 176 -20.63 -9.41 -17.34
C ARG A 176 -21.15 -7.96 -17.39
N PRO A 177 -20.78 -7.17 -18.41
CA PRO A 177 -21.44 -5.90 -18.66
C PRO A 177 -22.89 -6.16 -19.06
N ILE A 178 -23.82 -5.45 -18.43
CA ILE A 178 -25.24 -5.53 -18.75
C ILE A 178 -25.85 -4.11 -18.82
N ASP A 179 -26.72 -3.88 -19.80
CA ASP A 179 -27.33 -2.57 -20.00
C ASP A 179 -28.54 -2.34 -19.08
N SER A 180 -29.23 -3.42 -18.70
CA SER A 180 -30.48 -3.37 -17.94
C SER A 180 -30.55 -4.52 -16.93
N PRO A 181 -31.08 -4.27 -15.71
CA PRO A 181 -31.35 -5.32 -14.72
C PRO A 181 -32.49 -6.27 -15.14
N LEU A 182 -33.25 -5.93 -16.18
CA LEU A 182 -34.27 -6.82 -16.75
C LEU A 182 -33.67 -7.81 -17.77
N SER A 183 -32.40 -7.64 -18.13
CA SER A 183 -31.75 -8.48 -19.13
C SER A 183 -31.50 -9.91 -18.62
N PRO A 184 -31.46 -10.92 -19.51
CA PRO A 184 -31.08 -12.29 -19.15
C PRO A 184 -29.66 -12.39 -18.54
N GLY A 185 -28.80 -11.39 -18.77
CA GLY A 185 -27.45 -11.33 -18.20
C GLY A 185 -27.40 -11.30 -16.67
N MET A 186 -28.51 -10.93 -16.01
CA MET A 186 -28.68 -11.01 -14.56
C MET A 186 -28.83 -12.44 -14.03
N GLN A 187 -29.12 -13.42 -14.89
CA GLN A 187 -29.29 -14.81 -14.48
C GLN A 187 -27.99 -15.39 -13.92
N GLY A 188 -28.08 -15.93 -12.70
CA GLY A 188 -26.93 -16.50 -11.99
C GLY A 188 -25.97 -15.47 -11.38
N ALA A 189 -26.21 -14.17 -11.56
CA ALA A 189 -25.44 -13.11 -10.90
C ALA A 189 -25.51 -13.27 -9.38
N LYS A 190 -24.35 -13.34 -8.74
CA LYS A 190 -24.22 -13.37 -7.27
C LYS A 190 -23.99 -11.97 -6.71
N ALA A 191 -23.39 -11.11 -7.51
CA ALA A 191 -23.15 -9.72 -7.16
C ALA A 191 -23.49 -8.77 -8.32
N VAL A 192 -23.84 -7.53 -7.98
CA VAL A 192 -24.06 -6.43 -8.92
C VAL A 192 -23.16 -5.26 -8.54
N LEU A 193 -22.41 -4.73 -9.50
CA LEU A 193 -21.80 -3.41 -9.40
C LEU A 193 -22.64 -2.43 -10.21
N LEU A 194 -23.33 -1.52 -9.52
CA LEU A 194 -24.12 -0.44 -10.11
C LEU A 194 -23.31 0.85 -10.00
N ALA A 195 -22.57 1.21 -11.04
CA ALA A 195 -21.63 2.33 -11.01
C ALA A 195 -22.12 3.48 -11.91
N GLN A 196 -22.67 4.54 -11.30
CA GLN A 196 -23.18 5.72 -12.01
C GLN A 196 -23.92 5.39 -13.32
N PRO A 197 -25.00 4.58 -13.25
CA PRO A 197 -25.72 4.14 -14.44
C PRO A 197 -26.46 5.31 -15.10
N ARG A 198 -26.95 5.04 -16.31
CA ARG A 198 -27.92 5.92 -16.98
C ARG A 198 -29.24 5.92 -16.19
N GLY A 199 -30.12 6.85 -16.52
CA GLY A 199 -31.48 6.85 -15.98
C GLY A 199 -32.15 5.49 -16.22
N LEU A 200 -32.48 4.80 -15.12
CA LEU A 200 -33.21 3.54 -15.13
C LEU A 200 -34.71 3.83 -15.00
N SER A 201 -35.52 3.03 -15.68
CA SER A 201 -36.98 3.08 -15.54
C SER A 201 -37.43 2.58 -14.17
N ASP A 202 -38.66 2.94 -13.76
CA ASP A 202 -39.23 2.46 -12.48
C ASP A 202 -39.30 0.93 -12.38
N ALA A 203 -39.53 0.25 -13.51
CA ALA A 203 -39.52 -1.20 -13.59
C ALA A 203 -38.11 -1.78 -13.33
N GLU A 204 -37.07 -1.15 -13.86
CA GLU A 204 -35.68 -1.54 -13.63
C GLU A 204 -35.24 -1.30 -12.19
N LEU A 205 -35.59 -0.14 -11.62
CA LEU A 205 -35.33 0.17 -10.23
C LEU A 205 -36.03 -0.81 -9.28
N SER A 206 -37.30 -1.13 -9.56
CA SER A 206 -38.05 -2.11 -8.75
C SER A 206 -37.46 -3.52 -8.87
N SER A 207 -37.01 -3.91 -10.06
CA SER A 207 -36.35 -5.21 -10.28
C SER A 207 -35.04 -5.34 -9.51
N LEU A 208 -34.23 -4.26 -9.45
CA LEU A 208 -33.02 -4.21 -8.63
C LEU A 208 -33.33 -4.30 -7.13
N ASP A 209 -34.29 -3.53 -6.63
CA ASP A 209 -34.73 -3.59 -5.23
C ASP A 209 -35.16 -5.02 -4.86
N ASP A 210 -36.03 -5.62 -5.67
CA ASP A 210 -36.49 -7.00 -5.49
C ASP A 210 -35.35 -8.02 -5.55
N TRP A 211 -34.39 -7.84 -6.45
CA TRP A 211 -33.23 -8.72 -6.58
C TRP A 211 -32.36 -8.67 -5.33
N VAL A 212 -32.05 -7.48 -4.81
CA VAL A 212 -31.31 -7.33 -3.55
C VAL A 212 -32.11 -7.96 -2.41
N ARG A 213 -33.41 -7.63 -2.26
CA ARG A 213 -34.27 -8.18 -1.20
C ARG A 213 -34.35 -9.71 -1.20
N ARG A 214 -34.22 -10.35 -2.35
CA ARG A 214 -34.21 -11.83 -2.47
C ARG A 214 -32.92 -12.49 -1.99
N GLY A 215 -31.84 -11.73 -1.76
CA GLY A 215 -30.53 -12.25 -1.34
C GLY A 215 -29.36 -11.78 -2.21
N GLY A 216 -29.54 -10.78 -3.07
CA GLY A 216 -28.47 -10.23 -3.90
C GLY A 216 -27.45 -9.42 -3.08
N ASN A 217 -26.19 -9.45 -3.51
CA ASN A 217 -25.13 -8.59 -2.99
C ASN A 217 -24.85 -7.46 -3.98
N MET A 218 -24.94 -6.20 -3.57
CA MET A 218 -24.75 -5.08 -4.49
C MET A 218 -23.75 -4.06 -3.94
N VAL A 219 -22.89 -3.55 -4.81
CA VAL A 219 -22.19 -2.28 -4.59
C VAL A 219 -22.78 -1.22 -5.51
N LEU A 220 -23.21 -0.10 -4.95
CA LEU A 220 -23.79 1.03 -5.67
C LEU A 220 -22.89 2.24 -5.48
N LEU A 221 -22.36 2.76 -6.59
CA LEU A 221 -21.56 3.98 -6.61
C LEU A 221 -22.43 5.11 -7.16
N ALA A 222 -22.74 6.08 -6.32
CA ALA A 222 -23.64 7.18 -6.64
C ALA A 222 -22.97 8.52 -6.37
N ASP A 223 -22.80 9.29 -7.45
CA ASP A 223 -22.06 10.54 -7.42
C ASP A 223 -22.96 11.74 -7.71
N PRO A 224 -23.04 12.75 -6.81
CA PRO A 224 -23.79 13.96 -7.09
C PRO A 224 -23.02 14.98 -7.94
N LEU A 225 -21.70 14.82 -8.13
CA LEU A 225 -20.84 15.71 -8.89
C LEU A 225 -19.68 14.93 -9.54
N LEU A 226 -20.00 14.14 -10.56
CA LEU A 226 -19.03 13.29 -11.24
C LEU A 226 -17.93 14.15 -11.93
N ARG A 227 -16.67 13.86 -11.62
CA ARG A 227 -15.43 14.47 -12.16
C ARG A 227 -14.66 13.51 -13.08
N TRP A 228 -15.32 12.46 -13.56
CA TRP A 228 -14.79 11.53 -14.54
C TRP A 228 -14.37 12.24 -15.85
N PRO A 229 -13.15 12.01 -16.37
CA PRO A 229 -12.68 12.61 -17.62
C PRO A 229 -13.48 12.10 -18.81
N SER A 230 -13.89 13.00 -19.68
CA SER A 230 -14.51 12.61 -20.94
C SER A 230 -14.06 13.51 -22.07
N SER A 231 -13.73 12.90 -23.20
CA SER A 231 -13.43 13.60 -24.46
C SER A 231 -14.70 14.06 -25.19
N LEU A 232 -15.87 13.55 -24.76
CA LEU A 232 -17.16 13.84 -25.35
C LEU A 232 -17.71 15.20 -24.90
N PRO A 233 -18.39 15.93 -25.80
CA PRO A 233 -19.00 17.21 -25.47
C PRO A 233 -20.09 17.06 -24.42
N LEU A 234 -20.36 18.14 -23.68
CA LEU A 234 -21.48 18.19 -22.74
C LEU A 234 -22.79 17.92 -23.48
N GLY A 235 -23.63 17.03 -22.93
CA GLY A 235 -24.89 16.63 -23.54
C GLY A 235 -24.81 15.46 -24.52
N ASP A 236 -23.62 14.95 -24.87
CA ASP A 236 -23.50 13.69 -25.62
C ASP A 236 -24.12 12.56 -24.80
N ARG A 237 -25.05 11.82 -25.40
CA ARG A 237 -25.71 10.69 -24.74
C ARG A 237 -24.71 9.62 -24.34
N ARG A 238 -23.57 9.44 -24.99
CA ARG A 238 -22.60 8.42 -24.63
C ARG A 238 -21.85 8.75 -23.33
N ARG A 239 -21.79 10.02 -22.95
CA ARG A 239 -21.15 10.46 -21.71
C ARG A 239 -21.94 9.99 -20.48
N ALA A 240 -21.22 9.64 -19.42
CA ALA A 240 -21.83 9.30 -18.14
C ALA A 240 -22.58 10.51 -17.55
N PRO A 241 -23.72 10.30 -16.85
CA PRO A 241 -24.43 11.38 -16.19
C PRO A 241 -23.56 12.10 -15.16
N ALA A 242 -23.49 13.43 -15.24
CA ALA A 242 -22.73 14.26 -14.31
C ALA A 242 -23.27 14.21 -12.87
N VAL A 243 -24.54 13.82 -12.71
CA VAL A 243 -25.23 13.65 -11.43
C VAL A 243 -25.96 12.31 -11.47
N THR A 244 -25.91 11.57 -10.37
CA THR A 244 -26.60 10.29 -10.25
C THR A 244 -28.12 10.45 -10.37
N MET A 245 -28.76 9.49 -11.04
CA MET A 245 -30.22 9.40 -11.18
C MET A 245 -30.83 8.35 -10.24
N LEU A 246 -30.06 7.86 -9.26
CA LEU A 246 -30.45 6.78 -8.36
C LEU A 246 -31.23 7.23 -7.11
N ALA A 247 -31.54 8.53 -7.00
CA ALA A 247 -32.29 9.08 -5.87
C ALA A 247 -33.62 8.35 -5.57
N PRO A 248 -34.44 7.93 -6.56
CA PRO A 248 -35.67 7.18 -6.28
C PRO A 248 -35.41 5.81 -5.62
N LEU A 249 -34.32 5.13 -5.99
CA LEU A 249 -33.94 3.84 -5.39
C LEU A 249 -33.43 4.04 -3.97
N LEU A 250 -32.52 5.00 -3.76
CA LEU A 250 -31.99 5.34 -2.44
C LEU A 250 -33.12 5.72 -1.47
N ALA A 251 -34.09 6.51 -1.93
CA ALA A 251 -35.24 6.91 -1.13
C ALA A 251 -36.09 5.71 -0.64
N ARG A 252 -36.25 4.66 -1.46
CA ARG A 252 -36.94 3.40 -1.07
C ARG A 252 -36.18 2.64 0.02
N TRP A 253 -34.87 2.85 0.12
CA TRP A 253 -34.02 2.27 1.17
C TRP A 253 -33.87 3.20 2.38
N GLY A 254 -34.59 4.32 2.42
CA GLY A 254 -34.49 5.29 3.51
C GLY A 254 -33.17 6.07 3.51
N VAL A 255 -32.47 6.11 2.38
CA VAL A 255 -31.19 6.82 2.20
C VAL A 255 -31.39 8.01 1.28
N ALA A 256 -30.75 9.13 1.59
CA ALA A 256 -30.66 10.28 0.70
C ALA A 256 -29.20 10.63 0.46
N LEU A 257 -28.82 10.82 -0.80
CA LEU A 257 -27.52 11.37 -1.15
C LEU A 257 -27.55 12.88 -0.96
N LEU A 258 -26.58 13.40 -0.21
CA LEU A 258 -26.46 14.83 0.04
C LEU A 258 -25.68 15.54 -1.09
N PRO A 259 -25.65 16.88 -1.11
CA PRO A 259 -24.69 17.61 -1.93
C PRO A 259 -23.24 17.28 -1.54
N PRO A 260 -22.28 17.43 -2.46
CA PRO A 260 -20.88 17.14 -2.19
C PRO A 260 -20.36 17.98 -1.01
N SER A 261 -19.63 17.35 -0.10
CA SER A 261 -19.04 18.00 1.08
C SER A 261 -17.70 18.67 0.76
N SER A 262 -17.03 18.20 -0.30
CA SER A 262 -15.80 18.77 -0.84
C SER A 262 -15.86 18.80 -2.37
N THR A 263 -14.99 19.58 -3.01
CA THR A 263 -14.93 19.68 -4.49
C THR A 263 -13.59 19.18 -5.05
N GLY A 264 -12.76 18.56 -4.21
CA GLY A 264 -11.40 18.17 -4.55
C GLY A 264 -11.12 16.71 -4.23
N GLU A 265 -9.87 16.32 -4.44
CA GLU A 265 -9.37 15.00 -4.06
C GLU A 265 -9.23 14.90 -2.54
N GLU A 266 -9.67 13.79 -1.96
CA GLU A 266 -9.55 13.53 -0.53
C GLU A 266 -9.16 12.07 -0.26
N ARG A 267 -8.25 11.87 0.70
CA ARG A 267 -7.82 10.55 1.15
C ARG A 267 -8.64 10.14 2.37
N GLN A 268 -9.48 9.13 2.19
CA GLN A 268 -10.42 8.59 3.16
C GLN A 268 -9.83 7.34 3.82
N MET A 269 -9.35 7.45 5.04
CA MET A 269 -8.84 6.32 5.82
C MET A 269 -10.01 5.65 6.56
N LEU A 270 -10.39 4.45 6.14
CA LEU A 270 -11.45 3.66 6.79
C LEU A 270 -11.01 3.16 8.17
N ALA A 271 -11.98 2.74 8.99
CA ALA A 271 -11.72 2.25 10.35
C ALA A 271 -10.86 0.98 10.37
N ASP A 272 -10.98 0.14 9.34
CA ASP A 272 -10.16 -1.06 9.14
C ASP A 272 -8.73 -0.75 8.61
N GLY A 273 -8.43 0.53 8.37
CA GLY A 273 -7.15 1.03 7.89
C GLY A 273 -6.95 0.94 6.38
N ARG A 274 -7.98 0.58 5.61
CA ARG A 274 -7.96 0.75 4.16
C ARG A 274 -7.97 2.23 3.81
N LEU A 275 -7.27 2.54 2.72
CA LEU A 275 -7.29 3.88 2.15
C LEU A 275 -8.15 3.90 0.90
N LEU A 276 -9.12 4.80 0.84
CA LEU A 276 -9.84 5.16 -0.38
C LEU A 276 -9.44 6.57 -0.79
N THR A 277 -9.35 6.85 -2.08
CA THR A 277 -9.17 8.21 -2.59
C THR A 277 -10.42 8.59 -3.35
N THR A 278 -11.02 9.70 -2.95
CA THR A 278 -12.29 10.18 -3.49
C THR A 278 -12.11 11.51 -4.23
N MET A 279 -13.03 11.85 -5.13
CA MET A 279 -13.05 13.14 -5.82
C MET A 279 -14.42 13.78 -5.71
N ALA A 280 -14.49 14.99 -5.13
CA ALA A 280 -15.75 15.70 -4.93
C ALA A 280 -16.85 14.87 -4.22
N ALA A 281 -16.43 13.98 -3.32
CA ALA A 281 -17.33 13.04 -2.66
C ALA A 281 -18.42 13.72 -1.83
N SER A 282 -19.49 12.96 -1.65
CA SER A 282 -20.62 13.33 -0.82
C SER A 282 -20.77 12.40 0.39
N SER A 283 -21.90 12.51 1.05
CA SER A 283 -22.31 11.72 2.20
C SER A 283 -23.78 11.32 2.09
N PHE A 284 -24.14 10.27 2.81
CA PHE A 284 -25.51 9.78 2.91
C PHE A 284 -26.19 10.26 4.19
N ALA A 285 -27.41 10.77 4.05
CA ALA A 285 -28.34 10.91 5.16
C ALA A 285 -29.23 9.66 5.23
N VAL A 286 -29.16 8.95 6.35
CA VAL A 286 -30.00 7.77 6.61
C VAL A 286 -31.18 8.17 7.49
N ARG A 287 -32.40 7.95 6.99
CA ARG A 287 -33.65 8.20 7.70
C ARG A 287 -34.02 7.05 8.63
N ASP A 288 -33.69 5.83 8.24
CA ASP A 288 -33.95 4.61 8.99
C ASP A 288 -32.64 3.86 9.33
N PRO A 289 -32.09 4.06 10.54
CA PRO A 289 -30.83 3.46 10.94
C PRO A 289 -30.95 1.96 11.26
N SER A 290 -32.15 1.35 11.29
CA SER A 290 -32.27 -0.09 11.55
C SER A 290 -31.79 -0.93 10.37
N ASN A 291 -31.95 -0.41 9.16
CA ASN A 291 -31.63 -1.12 7.92
C ASN A 291 -30.31 -0.68 7.28
N CYS A 292 -29.87 0.56 7.51
CA CYS A 292 -28.64 1.10 6.94
C CYS A 292 -27.74 1.71 8.02
N ARG A 293 -26.45 1.36 7.98
CA ARG A 293 -25.41 1.91 8.87
C ARG A 293 -24.38 2.66 8.05
N VAL A 294 -24.03 3.87 8.48
CA VAL A 294 -23.05 4.71 7.80
C VAL A 294 -21.66 4.57 8.41
N GLU A 295 -20.64 4.67 7.57
CA GLU A 295 -19.22 4.64 7.91
C GLU A 295 -18.50 5.84 7.26
N GLN A 296 -17.36 6.24 7.84
CA GLN A 296 -16.43 7.23 7.27
C GLN A 296 -17.10 8.54 6.83
N ASN A 297 -17.48 9.39 7.79
CA ASN A 297 -18.21 10.65 7.52
C ASN A 297 -19.45 10.46 6.62
N ALA A 298 -20.08 9.29 6.72
CA ALA A 298 -21.20 8.85 5.89
C ALA A 298 -20.93 8.78 4.39
N LEU A 299 -19.67 8.61 3.97
CA LEU A 299 -19.28 8.28 2.60
C LEU A 299 -19.84 6.91 2.17
N ILE A 300 -19.80 5.95 3.09
CA ILE A 300 -20.23 4.57 2.83
C ILE A 300 -21.46 4.27 3.69
N ALA A 301 -22.47 3.64 3.10
CA ALA A 301 -23.61 3.10 3.82
C ALA A 301 -23.77 1.60 3.55
N HIS A 302 -23.78 0.82 4.62
CA HIS A 302 -24.02 -0.62 4.59
C HIS A 302 -25.49 -0.87 4.90
N CYS A 303 -26.25 -1.33 3.91
CA CYS A 303 -27.69 -1.56 4.01
C CYS A 303 -28.03 -3.05 3.95
N SER A 304 -28.73 -3.55 4.96
CA SER A 304 -29.35 -4.89 4.97
C SER A 304 -30.79 -4.77 4.46
N LEU A 305 -31.06 -5.36 3.31
CA LEU A 305 -32.34 -5.20 2.60
C LEU A 305 -32.93 -6.59 2.35
N GLY A 306 -33.98 -6.94 3.11
CA GLY A 306 -34.56 -8.29 3.05
C GLY A 306 -33.54 -9.36 3.43
N ARG A 307 -33.22 -10.26 2.50
CA ARG A 307 -32.18 -11.29 2.67
C ARG A 307 -30.82 -10.91 2.09
N GLY A 308 -30.74 -9.80 1.36
CA GLY A 308 -29.52 -9.34 0.71
C GLY A 308 -28.93 -8.11 1.36
N GLN A 309 -27.91 -7.57 0.70
CA GLN A 309 -27.16 -6.42 1.19
C GLN A 309 -26.77 -5.50 0.05
N ALA A 310 -26.69 -4.20 0.35
CA ALA A 310 -26.22 -3.18 -0.55
C ALA A 310 -25.19 -2.31 0.17
N VAL A 311 -24.01 -2.18 -0.42
CA VAL A 311 -22.98 -1.24 0.01
C VAL A 311 -23.05 -0.04 -0.91
N LEU A 312 -23.42 1.11 -0.35
CA LEU A 312 -23.57 2.36 -1.08
C LEU A 312 -22.32 3.20 -0.85
N VAL A 313 -21.79 3.80 -1.91
CA VAL A 313 -20.66 4.73 -1.85
C VAL A 313 -21.09 6.04 -2.52
N ALA A 314 -20.92 7.15 -1.80
CA ALA A 314 -21.32 8.49 -2.23
C ALA A 314 -20.30 9.17 -3.17
N ASP A 315 -19.63 8.36 -3.99
CA ASP A 315 -18.62 8.77 -4.97
C ASP A 315 -18.48 7.65 -6.01
N ALA A 316 -18.62 7.99 -7.30
CA ALA A 316 -18.37 7.05 -8.40
C ALA A 316 -17.01 7.29 -9.07
N ASP A 317 -16.40 8.46 -8.89
CA ASP A 317 -15.02 8.69 -9.29
C ASP A 317 -14.04 7.86 -8.46
N LEU A 318 -14.45 7.32 -7.30
CA LEU A 318 -13.66 6.38 -6.50
C LEU A 318 -12.98 5.28 -7.36
N ILE A 319 -13.65 4.79 -8.41
CA ILE A 319 -13.13 3.73 -9.29
C ILE A 319 -12.33 4.23 -10.51
N ASP A 320 -12.19 5.55 -10.67
CA ASP A 320 -11.28 6.17 -11.64
C ASP A 320 -9.85 5.77 -11.27
N ASP A 321 -9.14 5.18 -12.23
CA ASP A 321 -7.78 4.67 -12.04
C ASP A 321 -6.79 5.73 -11.59
N ARG A 322 -7.02 7.00 -11.94
CA ARG A 322 -6.14 8.11 -11.52
C ARG A 322 -6.15 8.34 -10.00
N LEU A 323 -7.19 7.89 -9.28
CA LEU A 323 -7.30 8.06 -7.84
C LEU A 323 -6.61 6.94 -7.05
N TRP A 324 -6.39 5.76 -7.65
CA TRP A 324 -5.89 4.59 -6.94
C TRP A 324 -4.74 3.85 -7.64
N LEU A 325 -4.36 4.22 -8.86
CA LEU A 325 -3.31 3.58 -9.65
C LEU A 325 -2.28 4.60 -10.13
N VAL A 326 -1.00 4.28 -9.92
CA VAL A 326 0.12 5.12 -10.38
C VAL A 326 0.63 4.72 -11.76
N ASP A 327 0.57 3.43 -12.10
CA ASP A 327 0.98 2.92 -13.41
C ASP A 327 -0.15 2.10 -14.05
N GLU A 328 -0.82 2.70 -15.03
CA GLU A 328 -1.91 2.08 -15.81
C GLU A 328 -1.49 0.79 -16.53
N ALA A 329 -0.20 0.60 -16.81
CA ALA A 329 0.30 -0.60 -17.46
C ALA A 329 0.33 -1.83 -16.54
N ALA A 330 0.32 -1.62 -15.21
CA ALA A 330 0.50 -2.68 -14.22
C ALA A 330 -0.62 -2.72 -13.16
N PRO A 331 -1.91 -2.76 -13.53
CA PRO A 331 -3.03 -2.68 -12.58
C PRO A 331 -3.13 -3.89 -11.65
N LEU A 332 -2.58 -5.04 -12.04
CA LEU A 332 -2.52 -6.24 -11.21
C LEU A 332 -1.36 -6.24 -10.22
N ASN A 333 -0.43 -5.27 -10.32
CA ASN A 333 0.65 -5.10 -9.37
C ASN A 333 0.21 -4.13 -8.28
N MET A 334 -0.11 -4.69 -7.11
CA MET A 334 -0.58 -3.93 -5.96
C MET A 334 0.44 -2.93 -5.41
N ARG A 335 1.72 -3.02 -5.78
CA ARG A 335 2.73 -1.99 -5.43
C ARG A 335 2.60 -0.70 -6.24
N GLU A 336 1.90 -0.73 -7.36
CA GLU A 336 1.61 0.47 -8.16
C GLU A 336 0.29 1.13 -7.72
N TRP A 337 -0.36 0.61 -6.68
CA TRP A 337 -1.60 1.19 -6.16
C TRP A 337 -1.28 2.34 -5.18
N SER A 338 -2.08 3.40 -5.26
CA SER A 338 -2.08 4.53 -4.32
C SER A 338 -3.26 4.54 -3.34
N ALA A 339 -4.22 3.62 -3.52
CA ALA A 339 -5.34 3.36 -2.62
C ALA A 339 -5.82 1.90 -2.72
N ASP A 340 -6.56 1.43 -1.71
CA ASP A 340 -7.14 0.08 -1.63
C ASP A 340 -8.48 -0.07 -2.38
N THR A 341 -8.92 0.91 -3.18
CA THR A 341 -10.21 0.88 -3.87
C THR A 341 -10.52 -0.48 -4.53
N PRO A 342 -9.61 -1.11 -5.31
CA PRO A 342 -9.92 -2.39 -5.94
C PRO A 342 -10.12 -3.51 -4.92
N GLY A 343 -9.31 -3.55 -3.86
CA GLY A 343 -9.44 -4.53 -2.79
C GLY A 343 -10.74 -4.36 -2.01
N PHE A 344 -11.11 -3.10 -1.72
CA PHE A 344 -12.40 -2.75 -1.12
C PHE A 344 -13.56 -3.27 -1.96
N LEU A 345 -13.61 -2.96 -3.26
CA LEU A 345 -14.69 -3.41 -4.13
C LEU A 345 -14.79 -4.93 -4.25
N VAL A 346 -13.65 -5.61 -4.43
CA VAL A 346 -13.62 -7.08 -4.49
C VAL A 346 -14.26 -7.68 -3.25
N GLU A 347 -13.90 -7.17 -2.06
CA GLU A 347 -14.42 -7.69 -0.81
C GLU A 347 -15.91 -7.37 -0.64
N GLN A 348 -16.35 -6.13 -0.91
CA GLN A 348 -17.76 -5.75 -0.80
C GLN A 348 -18.64 -6.54 -1.78
N LEU A 349 -18.12 -6.91 -2.96
CA LEU A 349 -18.81 -7.76 -3.94
C LEU A 349 -18.76 -9.26 -3.61
N GLY A 350 -18.05 -9.68 -2.54
CA GLY A 350 -17.96 -11.07 -2.11
C GLY A 350 -16.91 -11.90 -2.86
N GLY A 351 -15.90 -11.26 -3.44
CA GLY A 351 -14.81 -11.90 -4.20
C GLY A 351 -13.68 -12.47 -3.34
N GLY A 352 -13.87 -12.47 -2.01
CA GLY A 352 -12.89 -12.87 -1.01
C GLY A 352 -11.96 -11.74 -0.57
N PRO A 353 -11.16 -11.97 0.48
CA PRO A 353 -10.26 -10.96 1.01
C PRO A 353 -9.14 -10.64 0.00
N VAL A 354 -8.79 -9.36 -0.07
CA VAL A 354 -7.60 -8.85 -0.75
C VAL A 354 -6.73 -8.20 0.32
N ASP A 355 -5.44 -8.50 0.33
CA ASP A 355 -4.53 -8.02 1.37
C ASP A 355 -4.53 -6.47 1.41
N SER A 356 -4.93 -5.91 2.55
CA SER A 356 -4.90 -4.47 2.79
C SER A 356 -3.46 -3.97 2.83
N ARG A 357 -3.18 -2.82 2.22
CA ARG A 357 -1.86 -2.20 2.29
C ARG A 357 -1.70 -1.31 3.52
N SER A 358 -0.44 -1.01 3.83
CA SER A 358 -0.09 -0.06 4.87
C SER A 358 0.16 1.32 4.26
N TRP A 359 -0.61 2.30 4.68
CA TRP A 359 -0.62 3.63 4.07
C TRP A 359 -0.07 4.70 4.99
N LEU A 360 0.59 5.70 4.38
CA LEU A 360 0.91 6.94 5.07
C LEU A 360 -0.38 7.75 5.31
N LYS A 361 -0.71 7.97 6.59
CA LYS A 361 -1.94 8.68 7.00
C LYS A 361 -1.92 10.18 6.73
N SER A 362 -0.78 10.84 6.96
CA SER A 362 -0.65 12.29 6.79
C SER A 362 0.82 12.73 6.67
N VAL A 363 1.04 13.94 6.20
CA VAL A 363 2.37 14.60 6.19
C VAL A 363 2.90 14.81 7.61
N ALA A 364 2.02 15.05 8.59
CA ALA A 364 2.41 15.17 9.98
C ALA A 364 2.96 13.84 10.53
N THR A 365 2.30 12.73 10.20
CA THR A 365 2.76 11.37 10.57
C THR A 365 4.09 11.03 9.91
N LEU A 366 4.27 11.39 8.63
CA LEU A 366 5.56 11.22 7.94
C LEU A 366 6.68 11.99 8.64
N THR A 367 6.42 13.26 8.97
CA THR A 367 7.40 14.12 9.64
C THR A 367 7.75 13.59 11.02
N LEU A 368 6.76 13.11 11.77
CA LEU A 368 6.97 12.50 13.09
C LEU A 368 7.79 11.21 12.98
N ALA A 369 7.44 10.32 12.05
CA ALA A 369 8.15 9.07 11.82
C ALA A 369 9.61 9.32 11.42
N LEU A 370 9.86 10.24 10.47
CA LEU A 370 11.22 10.62 10.08
C LEU A 370 12.02 11.17 11.26
N ARG A 371 11.45 12.11 12.05
CA ARG A 371 12.12 12.71 13.21
C ARG A 371 12.55 11.66 14.22
N TRP A 372 11.64 10.79 14.63
CA TRP A 372 11.93 9.78 15.66
C TRP A 372 12.86 8.67 15.16
N SER A 373 12.75 8.26 13.89
CA SER A 373 13.69 7.31 13.29
C SER A 373 15.10 7.89 13.18
N ILE A 374 15.23 9.18 12.83
CA ILE A 374 16.52 9.88 12.82
C ILE A 374 17.12 9.97 14.23
N ILE A 375 16.31 10.30 15.24
CA ILE A 375 16.77 10.35 16.64
C ILE A 375 17.24 8.96 17.10
N ALA A 376 16.47 7.91 16.82
CA ALA A 376 16.84 6.54 17.16
C ALA A 376 18.14 6.10 16.47
N ALA A 377 18.30 6.43 15.19
CA ALA A 377 19.53 6.21 14.43
C ALA A 377 20.75 6.92 15.07
N ILE A 378 20.59 8.19 15.46
CA ILE A 378 21.64 8.95 16.16
C ILE A 378 22.01 8.27 17.49
N ILE A 379 21.03 7.88 18.30
CA ILE A 379 21.26 7.18 19.58
C ILE A 379 22.02 5.86 19.34
N TRP A 380 21.60 5.08 18.34
CA TRP A 380 22.27 3.83 17.95
C TRP A 380 23.72 4.05 17.51
N ALA A 381 23.97 5.13 16.74
CA ALA A 381 25.31 5.51 16.30
C ALA A 381 26.19 5.95 17.48
N ILE A 382 25.65 6.71 18.45
CA ILE A 382 26.36 7.10 19.68
C ILE A 382 26.76 5.83 20.45
N MET A 383 25.83 4.91 20.68
CA MET A 383 26.11 3.65 21.38
C MET A 383 27.25 2.86 20.72
N GLY A 384 27.23 2.71 19.40
CA GLY A 384 28.30 2.03 18.66
C GLY A 384 29.67 2.72 18.82
N SER A 385 29.68 4.05 18.88
CA SER A 385 30.91 4.82 19.11
C SER A 385 31.46 4.67 20.54
N VAL A 386 30.60 4.59 21.55
CA VAL A 386 30.99 4.45 22.97
C VAL A 386 31.44 3.03 23.30
N VAL A 387 30.73 2.02 22.83
CA VAL A 387 31.09 0.60 23.03
C VAL A 387 32.48 0.29 22.47
N SER A 388 32.87 0.98 21.39
CA SER A 388 34.21 0.85 20.80
C SER A 388 35.35 1.34 21.72
N LEU A 389 35.09 2.35 22.57
CA LEU A 389 36.05 2.91 23.53
C LEU A 389 36.27 1.99 24.73
N GLY A 390 35.21 1.33 25.22
CA GLY A 390 35.28 0.39 26.34
C GLY A 390 36.06 -0.89 25.98
N CYS A 391 35.88 -1.39 24.75
CA CYS A 391 36.59 -2.57 24.26
C CYS A 391 38.10 -2.31 24.04
N LEU A 392 38.47 -1.09 23.61
CA LEU A 392 39.87 -0.67 23.52
C LEU A 392 40.53 -0.54 24.91
N ARG A 393 39.83 0.01 25.91
CA ARG A 393 40.34 0.12 27.29
C ARG A 393 40.61 -1.26 27.91
N GLY A 394 39.70 -2.22 27.76
CA GLY A 394 39.88 -3.57 28.26
C GLY A 394 41.01 -4.36 27.57
N PHE A 395 41.31 -4.06 26.31
CA PHE A 395 42.44 -4.67 25.60
C PHE A 395 43.79 -4.06 26.00
N VAL A 396 43.84 -2.73 26.22
CA VAL A 396 45.06 -2.03 26.68
C VAL A 396 45.40 -2.40 28.12
N ASP A 397 44.41 -2.53 29.02
CA ASP A 397 44.65 -3.00 30.40
C ASP A 397 45.19 -4.44 30.47
N ARG A 398 44.71 -5.33 29.59
CA ARG A 398 45.23 -6.72 29.53
C ARG A 398 46.61 -6.84 28.90
N SER A 399 47.02 -5.89 28.06
CA SER A 399 48.31 -5.94 27.35
C SER A 399 49.44 -5.18 28.07
N PHE A 400 49.12 -4.22 28.94
CA PHE A 400 50.12 -3.47 29.73
C PHE A 400 50.14 -3.83 31.24
N GLY A 401 49.28 -4.75 31.69
CA GLY A 401 49.23 -5.24 33.07
C GLY A 401 50.18 -6.38 33.41
N ARG A 402 51.48 -6.25 33.15
CA ARG A 402 52.54 -7.00 33.88
C ARG A 402 53.80 -6.14 33.99
N ARG A 403 53.99 -5.54 35.17
CA ARG A 403 55.23 -4.85 35.57
C ARG A 403 56.36 -5.86 35.85
N PRO A 404 57.63 -5.46 35.71
CA PRO A 404 58.80 -6.33 35.77
C PRO A 404 59.14 -6.73 37.21
N ALA A 405 59.55 -7.97 37.42
CA ALA A 405 60.17 -8.43 38.65
C ALA A 405 61.71 -8.36 38.48
N PHE A 406 62.33 -7.34 39.06
CA PHE A 406 63.76 -7.31 39.36
C PHE A 406 63.98 -6.55 40.68
N ALA A 407 64.37 -7.31 41.71
CA ALA A 407 65.07 -6.94 42.97
C ALA A 407 64.95 -8.18 43.89
N GLN A 408 65.85 -9.15 43.83
CA GLN A 408 67.12 -9.23 44.56
C GLN A 408 66.92 -9.42 46.06
N LEU A 409 67.32 -10.59 46.59
CA LEU A 409 67.78 -10.81 47.96
C LEU A 409 68.49 -12.17 48.08
N ASP A 410 69.64 -12.13 48.75
CA ASP A 410 70.68 -13.15 48.96
C ASP A 410 70.26 -14.44 49.70
N ARG A 411 71.05 -15.51 49.42
CA ARG A 411 71.47 -16.71 50.20
C ARG A 411 71.60 -17.88 49.22
N GLU A 412 72.71 -18.59 49.06
CA GLU A 412 73.94 -18.81 49.86
C GLU A 412 75.19 -18.84 48.97
#